data_AF-A0A1S0TIS6-F1
#
_entry.id   AF-A0A1S0TIS6-F1
#
_cell.length_a   1.000
_cell.length_b   1.000
_cell.length_c   1.000
_cell.angle_alpha   90.00
_cell.angle_beta   90.00
_cell.angle_gamma   90.00
#
_symmetry.space_group_name_H-M   'P 1'
#
loop_
_entity.id
_entity.type
_entity.pdbx_description
1 polymer ?
#
loop_
_entity_poly.entity_id
_entity_poly.type
_entity_poly.pdbx_seq_one_letter_code
_entity_poly.pdbx_strand_id
1 'polypeptide(L)'
;MKVFEIIQLEISGDHLEKEDELEPKKAKFNENDAISYIEYGEVPRNIPLQLLTTYPQGAGFPFFTWAQMFFTTADQEIVGWFKGNGDFGKPAMNALSDISKLIKPLPYVVLSKVHDCLDKIAKFLIKNDSEFKCALIWKGKNHLEIFAKTSTTGAVSPGVKELLKAQCKEPDELEE
;
A
#
# COMPACT_ATOMS: atom_id res chain seq x y z
N MET A 1 -6.76 -6.08 13.36
CA MET A 1 -5.99 -6.16 12.11
C MET A 1 -4.62 -5.54 12.40
N LYS A 2 -3.52 -6.31 12.33
CA LYS A 2 -2.18 -5.78 12.55
C LYS A 2 -1.76 -5.08 11.25
N VAL A 3 -1.63 -3.75 11.28
CA VAL A 3 -1.15 -2.96 10.13
C VAL A 3 0.37 -2.99 10.19
N PHE A 4 1.01 -3.50 9.14
CA PHE A 4 2.46 -3.52 9.00
C PHE A 4 2.89 -2.20 8.36
N GLU A 5 3.64 -1.38 9.08
CA GLU A 5 4.27 -0.19 8.53
C GLU A 5 5.77 -0.41 8.40
N ILE A 6 6.27 -0.45 7.16
CA ILE A 6 7.69 -0.21 6.86
C ILE A 6 7.76 1.24 6.41
N ILE A 7 7.99 2.16 7.35
CA ILE A 7 8.34 3.54 7.05
C ILE A 7 9.76 3.78 7.53
N GLN A 8 10.65 3.94 6.57
CA GLN A 8 11.92 4.62 6.77
C GLN A 8 11.78 5.97 6.06
N LEU A 9 11.41 7.01 6.81
CA LEU A 9 11.41 8.40 6.36
C LEU A 9 12.39 9.17 7.25
N GLU A 10 13.58 9.45 6.72
CA GLU A 10 14.42 10.52 7.27
C GLU A 10 13.80 11.84 6.86
N ILE A 11 13.23 12.56 7.83
CA ILE A 11 12.84 13.97 7.66
C ILE A 11 13.66 14.77 8.66
N SER A 12 14.68 15.47 8.14
CA SER A 12 15.40 16.52 8.86
C SER A 12 14.68 17.85 8.65
N GLY A 13 14.23 18.46 9.74
CA GLY A 13 13.59 19.79 9.68
C GLY A 13 13.02 20.20 11.03
N ASP A 14 13.69 21.18 11.64
CA ASP A 14 13.43 21.78 12.94
C ASP A 14 12.07 22.52 13.04
N HIS A 15 11.50 22.53 14.25
CA HIS A 15 10.43 23.38 14.79
C HIS A 15 8.94 23.00 14.61
N LEU A 16 8.34 22.47 15.70
CA LEU A 16 7.41 23.19 16.59
C LEU A 16 6.89 22.20 17.66
N GLU A 17 7.45 22.30 18.88
CA GLU A 17 6.97 21.56 20.05
C GLU A 17 5.54 22.01 20.41
N LYS A 18 4.57 21.12 20.17
CA LYS A 18 3.24 21.18 20.78
C LYS A 18 2.98 19.82 21.43
N GLU A 19 2.69 19.88 22.73
CA GLU A 19 2.19 18.83 23.65
C GLU A 19 2.58 17.40 23.29
N ASP A 20 3.41 16.77 24.14
CA ASP A 20 3.85 15.37 24.12
C ASP A 20 2.79 14.37 23.62
N GLU A 21 2.58 14.30 22.30
CA GLU A 21 2.01 13.14 21.63
C GLU A 21 3.11 12.09 21.70
N LEU A 22 3.19 11.42 22.85
CA LEU A 22 4.06 10.27 23.05
C LEU A 22 3.86 9.34 21.86
N GLU A 23 4.92 9.18 21.06
CA GLU A 23 4.90 8.23 19.95
C GLU A 23 4.28 6.91 20.46
N PRO A 24 3.35 6.31 19.71
CA PRO A 24 2.72 5.07 20.11
C PRO A 24 3.77 4.05 20.53
N LYS A 25 3.61 3.45 21.71
CA LYS A 25 4.61 2.53 22.26
C LYS A 25 4.84 1.37 21.29
N LYS A 26 6.06 1.29 20.76
CA LYS A 26 6.52 0.18 19.90
C LYS A 26 6.74 -1.05 20.77
N ALA A 27 6.04 -2.13 20.46
CA ALA A 27 6.26 -3.45 21.05
C ALA A 27 7.08 -4.33 20.10
N LYS A 28 7.79 -5.33 20.62
CA LYS A 28 8.52 -6.33 19.82
C LYS A 28 7.76 -7.65 19.80
N PHE A 29 7.92 -8.41 18.72
CA PHE A 29 7.41 -9.77 18.67
C PHE A 29 8.28 -10.69 19.53
N ASN A 30 7.66 -11.57 20.32
CA ASN A 30 8.39 -12.54 21.15
C ASN A 30 9.24 -13.49 20.30
N GLU A 31 8.81 -13.72 19.06
CA GLU A 31 9.44 -14.64 18.12
C GLU A 31 10.56 -13.98 17.30
N ASN A 32 10.62 -12.64 17.25
CA ASN A 32 11.64 -11.92 16.47
C ASN A 32 11.86 -10.49 16.97
N ASP A 33 12.99 -10.27 17.66
CA ASP A 33 13.41 -8.98 18.22
C ASP A 33 13.77 -7.91 17.18
N ALA A 34 13.95 -8.30 15.91
CA ALA A 34 14.25 -7.40 14.79
C ALA A 34 12.99 -6.75 14.19
N ILE A 35 11.80 -7.17 14.60
CA ILE A 35 10.53 -6.64 14.10
C ILE A 35 9.78 -6.00 15.27
N SER A 36 9.31 -4.77 15.08
CA SER A 36 8.46 -4.07 16.03
C SER A 36 7.08 -3.79 15.44
N TYR A 37 6.08 -3.68 16.31
CA TYR A 37 4.72 -3.33 15.94
C TYR A 37 4.17 -2.27 16.89
N ILE A 38 3.15 -1.56 16.41
CA ILE A 38 2.39 -0.59 17.19
C ILE A 38 0.94 -1.08 17.23
N GLU A 39 0.35 -1.10 18.43
CA GLU A 39 -1.07 -1.41 18.60
C GLU A 39 -1.90 -0.12 18.46
N TYR A 40 -2.53 0.06 17.31
CA TYR A 40 -3.44 1.16 17.04
C TYR A 40 -4.88 0.91 17.53
N GLY A 41 -5.08 -0.08 18.42
CA GLY A 41 -6.40 -0.47 18.93
C GLY A 41 -7.30 -1.12 17.87
N GLU A 42 -8.60 -1.22 18.20
CA GLU A 42 -9.61 -1.70 17.26
C GLU A 42 -10.21 -0.52 16.47
N VAL A 43 -10.26 -0.65 15.14
CA VAL A 43 -10.99 0.31 14.31
C VAL A 43 -12.48 0.20 14.65
N PRO A 44 -13.13 1.28 15.12
CA PRO A 44 -14.54 1.26 15.45
C PRO A 44 -15.38 0.88 14.23
N ARG A 45 -16.10 -0.24 14.29
CA ARG A 45 -16.88 -0.77 13.15
C ARG A 45 -18.05 0.12 12.73
N ASN A 46 -18.41 1.10 13.56
CA ASN A 46 -19.54 2.00 13.34
C ASN A 46 -19.11 3.39 12.84
N ILE A 47 -17.82 3.59 12.54
CA ILE A 47 -17.31 4.86 12.03
C ILE A 47 -16.85 4.62 10.59
N PRO A 48 -17.29 5.45 9.63
CA PRO A 48 -16.87 5.30 8.23
C PRO A 48 -15.36 5.52 8.14
N LEU A 49 -14.67 4.61 7.44
CA LEU A 49 -13.25 4.78 7.15
C LEU A 49 -13.09 5.96 6.18
N GLN A 50 -12.36 6.97 6.62
CA GLN A 50 -12.21 8.23 5.91
C GLN A 50 -10.76 8.48 5.53
N LEU A 51 -10.53 8.80 4.26
CA LEU A 51 -9.22 9.19 3.75
C LEU A 51 -9.15 10.71 3.56
N LEU A 52 -7.95 11.24 3.73
CA LEU A 52 -7.63 12.63 3.42
C LEU A 52 -6.49 12.65 2.40
N THR A 53 -6.71 13.32 1.27
CA THR A 53 -5.70 13.49 0.23
C THR A 53 -5.72 14.90 -0.33
N THR A 54 -4.67 15.23 -1.07
CA THR A 54 -4.58 16.50 -1.82
C THR A 54 -4.20 16.24 -3.26
N TYR A 55 -4.92 16.85 -4.20
CA TYR A 55 -4.56 16.82 -5.61
C TYR A 55 -4.30 18.22 -6.16
N PRO A 56 -3.33 18.37 -7.08
CA PRO A 56 -3.30 19.52 -7.96
C PRO A 56 -4.65 19.67 -8.66
N GLN A 57 -5.15 20.91 -8.77
CA GLN A 57 -6.45 21.18 -9.36
C GLN A 57 -6.56 20.57 -10.77
N GLY A 58 -7.48 19.61 -10.96
CA GLY A 58 -7.73 18.94 -12.23
C GLY A 58 -6.88 17.69 -12.51
N ALA A 59 -5.99 17.28 -11.59
CA ALA A 59 -5.17 16.07 -11.76
C ALA A 59 -5.69 14.90 -10.91
N GLY A 60 -5.64 13.68 -11.46
CA GLY A 60 -5.84 12.43 -10.72
C GLY A 60 -7.28 12.03 -10.41
N PHE A 61 -8.18 12.99 -10.21
CA PHE A 61 -9.61 12.72 -9.99
C PHE A 61 -10.37 12.50 -11.31
N PRO A 62 -11.32 11.54 -11.39
CA PRO A 62 -11.76 10.65 -10.31
C PRO A 62 -10.90 9.37 -10.16
N PHE A 63 -9.97 9.11 -11.08
CA PHE A 63 -9.31 7.80 -11.24
C PHE A 63 -8.51 7.33 -10.03
N PHE A 64 -7.62 8.17 -9.49
CA PHE A 64 -6.79 7.81 -8.34
C PHE A 64 -7.62 7.72 -7.05
N THR A 65 -8.57 8.64 -6.86
CA THR A 65 -9.55 8.64 -5.76
C THR A 65 -10.32 7.33 -5.73
N TRP A 66 -10.85 6.92 -6.89
CA TRP A 66 -11.59 5.67 -7.00
C TRP A 66 -10.73 4.46 -6.64
N ALA A 67 -9.53 4.36 -7.21
CA ALA A 67 -8.64 3.23 -6.94
C ALA A 67 -8.24 3.15 -5.46
N GLN A 68 -7.89 4.30 -4.87
CA GLN A 68 -7.52 4.39 -3.46
C GLN A 68 -8.67 3.96 -2.57
N MET A 69 -9.86 4.53 -2.74
CA MET A 69 -11.03 4.18 -1.95
C MET A 69 -11.46 2.71 -2.12
N PHE A 70 -11.41 2.19 -3.35
CA PHE A 70 -11.79 0.80 -3.64
C PHE A 70 -10.86 -0.21 -2.97
N PHE A 71 -9.54 -0.06 -3.12
CA PHE A 71 -8.58 -1.03 -2.58
C PHE A 71 -8.37 -0.92 -1.06
N THR A 72 -8.63 0.25 -0.46
CA THR A 72 -8.56 0.44 0.99
C THR A 72 -9.89 0.19 1.69
N THR A 73 -10.97 -0.04 0.95
CA THR A 73 -12.35 -0.18 1.46
C THR A 73 -12.83 1.07 2.23
N ALA A 74 -12.31 2.24 1.88
CA ALA A 74 -12.74 3.48 2.51
C ALA A 74 -14.14 3.91 2.04
N ASP A 75 -14.96 4.33 2.99
CA ASP A 75 -16.33 4.78 2.74
C ASP A 75 -16.35 6.15 2.04
N GLN A 76 -15.42 7.02 2.44
CA GLN A 76 -15.34 8.40 1.97
C GLN A 76 -13.90 8.93 1.88
N GLU A 77 -13.67 9.84 0.95
CA GLU A 77 -12.40 10.56 0.79
C GLU A 77 -12.63 12.07 0.74
N ILE A 78 -11.91 12.81 1.59
CA ILE A 78 -11.81 14.26 1.51
C ILE A 78 -10.62 14.63 0.62
N VAL A 79 -10.90 15.40 -0.42
CA VAL A 79 -9.92 15.89 -1.38
C VAL A 79 -9.74 17.39 -1.19
N GLY A 80 -8.53 17.80 -0.80
CA GLY A 80 -8.07 19.18 -0.86
C GLY A 80 -7.52 19.52 -2.25
N TRP A 81 -8.07 20.55 -2.90
CA TRP A 81 -7.63 20.98 -4.23
C TRP A 81 -6.50 22.00 -4.16
N PHE A 82 -5.28 21.58 -4.47
CA PHE A 82 -4.11 22.45 -4.46
C PHE A 82 -4.07 23.35 -5.70
N LYS A 83 -3.91 24.66 -5.50
CA LYS A 83 -3.94 25.69 -6.55
C LYS A 83 -2.56 26.09 -7.09
N GLY A 84 -1.46 25.60 -6.51
CA GLY A 84 -0.09 25.91 -6.96
C GLY A 84 0.66 26.95 -6.11
N ASN A 85 -0.02 27.77 -5.30
CA ASN A 85 0.59 28.88 -4.53
C ASN A 85 0.64 28.62 -3.01
N GLY A 86 0.57 27.37 -2.56
CA GLY A 86 0.36 27.04 -1.15
C GLY A 86 -1.10 27.05 -0.71
N ASP A 87 -2.00 27.53 -1.57
CA ASP A 87 -3.44 27.63 -1.29
C ASP A 87 -4.23 26.39 -1.71
N PHE A 88 -5.29 26.13 -0.94
CA PHE A 88 -6.29 25.11 -1.24
C PHE A 88 -7.62 25.73 -1.66
N GLY A 89 -8.29 25.08 -2.61
CA GLY A 89 -9.71 25.30 -2.88
C GLY A 89 -10.61 24.73 -1.79
N LYS A 90 -11.93 24.90 -1.96
CA LYS A 90 -12.90 24.27 -1.07
C LYS A 90 -12.73 22.75 -1.12
N PRO A 91 -12.50 22.07 0.02
CA PRO A 91 -12.36 20.62 0.02
C PRO A 91 -13.66 19.95 -0.42
N ALA A 92 -13.54 18.83 -1.11
CA ALA A 92 -14.67 18.02 -1.55
C ALA A 92 -14.66 16.68 -0.80
N MET A 93 -15.82 16.30 -0.26
CA MET A 93 -16.02 14.99 0.33
C MET A 93 -16.72 14.10 -0.69
N ASN A 94 -16.12 12.95 -0.97
CA ASN A 94 -16.61 12.06 -2.00
C ASN A 94 -16.84 10.66 -1.42
N ALA A 95 -18.04 10.12 -1.61
CA ALA A 95 -18.35 8.73 -1.30
C ALA A 95 -17.95 7.83 -2.48
N LEU A 96 -17.57 6.57 -2.20
CA LEU A 96 -17.16 5.62 -3.24
C LEU A 96 -18.25 5.42 -4.30
N SER A 97 -19.52 5.42 -3.89
CA SER A 97 -20.68 5.28 -4.78
C SER A 97 -20.80 6.40 -5.81
N ASP A 98 -20.40 7.62 -5.44
CA ASP A 98 -20.49 8.78 -6.32
C ASP A 98 -19.30 8.84 -7.27
N ILE A 99 -18.10 8.56 -6.77
CA ILE A 99 -16.90 8.47 -7.61
C ILE A 99 -17.01 7.35 -8.64
N SER A 100 -17.59 6.20 -8.26
CA SER A 100 -17.77 5.07 -9.17
C SER A 100 -18.60 5.42 -10.42
N LYS A 101 -19.51 6.41 -10.31
CA LYS A 101 -20.31 6.91 -11.45
C LYS A 101 -19.52 7.81 -12.40
N LEU A 102 -18.41 8.40 -11.94
CA LEU A 102 -17.58 9.33 -12.70
C LEU A 102 -16.46 8.63 -13.50
N ILE A 103 -16.14 7.38 -13.15
CA ILE A 103 -15.04 6.61 -13.74
C ILE A 103 -15.41 6.06 -15.12
N LYS A 104 -14.56 6.35 -16.12
CA LYS A 104 -14.65 5.81 -17.49
C LYS A 104 -13.25 5.40 -17.99
N PRO A 105 -13.01 4.15 -18.43
CA PRO A 105 -13.96 3.04 -18.56
C PRO A 105 -14.47 2.55 -17.20
N LEU A 106 -15.59 1.82 -17.20
CA LEU A 106 -16.21 1.32 -15.97
C LEU A 106 -15.21 0.57 -15.09
N PRO A 107 -15.32 0.65 -13.75
CA PRO A 107 -14.49 -0.06 -12.79
C PRO A 107 -14.12 -1.49 -13.15
N TYR A 108 -15.10 -2.27 -13.62
CA TYR A 108 -14.90 -3.68 -13.99
C TYR A 108 -13.82 -3.88 -15.08
N VAL A 109 -13.73 -2.96 -16.05
CA VAL A 109 -12.71 -3.03 -17.12
C VAL A 109 -11.31 -2.76 -16.58
N VAL A 110 -11.19 -1.91 -15.56
CA VAL A 110 -9.92 -1.65 -14.88
C VAL A 110 -9.54 -2.86 -14.02
N LEU A 111 -10.49 -3.40 -13.26
CA LEU A 111 -10.28 -4.56 -12.40
C LEU A 111 -9.91 -5.83 -13.18
N SER A 112 -10.49 -6.05 -14.37
CA SER A 112 -10.12 -7.20 -15.21
C SER A 112 -8.65 -7.14 -15.63
N LYS A 113 -8.12 -5.93 -15.93
CA LYS A 113 -6.70 -5.75 -16.26
C LYS A 113 -5.78 -5.96 -15.06
N VAL A 114 -6.22 -5.55 -13.86
CA VAL A 114 -5.49 -5.81 -12.61
C VAL A 114 -5.44 -7.32 -12.35
N HIS A 115 -6.57 -8.01 -12.49
CA HIS A 115 -6.65 -9.46 -12.39
C HIS A 115 -5.70 -10.17 -13.36
N ASP A 116 -5.75 -9.83 -14.66
CA ASP A 116 -4.86 -10.39 -15.67
C ASP A 116 -3.37 -10.15 -15.38
N CYS A 117 -3.05 -9.02 -14.75
CA CYS A 117 -1.69 -8.68 -14.33
C CYS A 117 -1.23 -9.56 -13.16
N LEU A 118 -2.06 -9.68 -12.12
CA LEU A 118 -1.77 -10.50 -10.95
C LEU A 118 -1.63 -11.98 -11.32
N ASP A 119 -2.50 -12.49 -12.20
CA ASP A 119 -2.41 -13.85 -12.73
C ASP A 119 -1.09 -14.11 -13.47
N LYS A 120 -0.63 -13.14 -14.25
CA LYS A 120 0.68 -13.25 -14.93
C LYS A 120 1.81 -13.23 -13.92
N ILE A 121 1.78 -12.35 -12.92
CA ILE A 121 2.80 -12.30 -11.87
C ILE A 121 2.85 -13.63 -11.11
N ALA A 122 1.70 -14.18 -10.73
CA ALA A 122 1.60 -15.49 -10.07
C ALA A 122 2.22 -16.61 -10.92
N LYS A 123 1.97 -16.61 -12.24
CA LYS A 123 2.59 -17.57 -13.18
C LYS A 123 4.09 -17.36 -13.40
N PHE A 124 4.64 -16.18 -13.12
CA PHE A 124 6.09 -15.95 -13.14
C PHE A 124 6.76 -16.34 -11.83
N LEU A 125 6.04 -16.25 -10.70
CA LEU A 125 6.51 -16.56 -9.35
C LEU A 125 6.18 -18.01 -8.92
N ILE A 126 6.22 -18.97 -9.86
CA ILE A 126 5.83 -20.37 -9.60
C ILE A 126 6.79 -21.08 -8.64
N LYS A 127 8.06 -20.67 -8.62
CA LYS A 127 9.08 -21.29 -7.75
C LYS A 127 9.42 -20.35 -6.61
N ASN A 128 9.42 -20.88 -5.40
CA ASN A 128 9.89 -20.21 -4.20
C ASN A 128 11.42 -20.17 -4.18
N ASP A 129 12.02 -19.43 -5.11
CA ASP A 129 13.47 -19.24 -5.19
C ASP A 129 13.83 -17.94 -4.45
N SER A 130 14.53 -18.06 -3.33
CA SER A 130 14.93 -16.92 -2.49
C SER A 130 15.95 -15.99 -3.13
N GLU A 131 16.67 -16.48 -4.14
CA GLU A 131 17.65 -15.73 -4.92
C GLU A 131 17.01 -15.07 -6.14
N PHE A 132 15.91 -15.63 -6.65
CA PHE A 132 15.16 -15.02 -7.73
C PHE A 132 14.47 -13.74 -7.26
N LYS A 133 14.77 -12.64 -7.95
CA LYS A 133 14.14 -11.34 -7.74
C LYS A 133 13.62 -10.84 -9.06
N CYS A 134 12.43 -10.26 -9.07
CA CYS A 134 11.86 -9.66 -10.27
C CYS A 134 11.52 -8.18 -10.08
N ALA A 135 11.53 -7.45 -11.19
CA ALA A 135 11.03 -6.09 -11.30
C ALA A 135 9.86 -6.06 -12.28
N LEU A 136 8.81 -5.34 -11.93
CA LEU A 136 7.74 -4.94 -12.85
C LEU A 136 8.04 -3.52 -13.31
N ILE A 137 8.23 -3.31 -14.61
CA ILE A 137 8.51 -1.99 -15.17
C ILE A 137 7.38 -1.60 -16.13
N TRP A 138 6.77 -0.44 -15.88
CA TRP A 138 5.81 0.18 -16.77
C TRP A 138 6.40 1.45 -17.38
N LYS A 139 6.61 1.44 -18.70
CA LYS A 139 7.22 2.56 -19.46
C LYS A 139 6.18 3.46 -20.15
N GLY A 140 4.97 3.54 -19.61
CA GLY A 140 3.90 4.40 -20.13
C GLY A 140 3.23 3.93 -21.44
N LYS A 141 3.53 2.72 -21.92
CA LYS A 141 2.81 2.06 -23.04
C LYS A 141 1.95 0.90 -22.50
N ASN A 142 1.17 0.25 -23.36
CA ASN A 142 0.36 -0.94 -23.03
C ASN A 142 1.17 -2.18 -22.63
N HIS A 143 2.48 -2.07 -22.46
CA HIS A 143 3.39 -3.18 -22.17
C HIS A 143 3.91 -3.05 -20.75
N LEU A 144 3.66 -4.09 -19.96
CA LEU A 144 4.28 -4.32 -18.67
C LEU A 144 5.39 -5.33 -18.89
N GLU A 145 6.61 -4.97 -18.50
CA GLU A 145 7.79 -5.81 -18.67
C GLU A 145 8.20 -6.39 -17.31
N ILE A 146 8.44 -7.70 -17.25
CA ILE A 146 8.95 -8.40 -16.06
C ILE A 146 10.42 -8.72 -16.31
N PHE A 147 11.30 -8.26 -15.42
CA PHE A 147 12.74 -8.48 -15.50
C PHE A 147 13.24 -9.23 -14.28
N ALA A 148 14.14 -10.19 -14.48
CA ALA A 148 14.94 -10.73 -13.38
C ALA A 148 15.97 -9.68 -12.93
N LYS A 149 16.08 -9.47 -11.63
CA LYS A 149 17.12 -8.63 -11.01
C LYS A 149 18.25 -9.52 -10.51
N THR A 150 19.47 -9.10 -10.77
CA THR A 150 20.70 -9.70 -10.21
C THR A 150 21.11 -9.07 -8.86
N SER A 151 20.29 -8.18 -8.30
CA SER A 151 20.63 -7.47 -7.05
C SER A 151 20.65 -8.40 -5.84
N THR A 152 21.56 -8.16 -4.90
CA THR A 152 21.61 -8.84 -3.59
C THR A 152 20.58 -8.28 -2.60
N THR A 153 20.09 -7.06 -2.79
CA THR A 153 19.04 -6.46 -1.94
C THR A 153 17.63 -6.77 -2.45
N GLY A 154 16.78 -7.30 -1.56
CA GLY A 154 15.37 -7.61 -1.83
C GLY A 154 14.43 -6.73 -1.01
N ALA A 155 13.14 -6.71 -1.34
CA ALA A 155 12.13 -5.94 -0.61
C ALA A 155 11.80 -6.52 0.78
N VAL A 156 12.13 -7.79 1.01
CA VAL A 156 11.91 -8.48 2.29
C VAL A 156 13.19 -8.41 3.12
N SER A 157 13.09 -7.83 4.32
CA SER A 157 14.23 -7.73 5.25
C SER A 157 14.68 -9.10 5.77
N PRO A 158 15.94 -9.26 6.20
CA PRO A 158 16.45 -10.53 6.72
C PRO A 158 15.60 -11.10 7.87
N GLY A 159 15.20 -10.26 8.83
CA GLY A 159 14.36 -10.70 9.96
C GLY A 159 12.99 -11.21 9.52
N VAL A 160 12.35 -10.57 8.54
CA VAL A 160 11.08 -11.06 7.99
C VAL A 160 11.27 -12.36 7.24
N LYS A 161 12.38 -12.55 6.50
CA LYS A 161 12.69 -13.83 5.84
C LYS A 161 12.84 -14.97 6.84
N GLU A 162 13.53 -14.74 7.96
CA GLU A 162 13.69 -15.75 9.02
C GLU A 162 12.34 -16.13 9.64
N LEU A 163 11.49 -15.15 9.92
CA LEU A 163 10.14 -15.39 10.42
C LEU A 163 9.30 -16.21 9.44
N LEU A 164 9.31 -15.86 8.14
CA LEU A 164 8.54 -16.57 7.12
C LEU A 164 9.01 -18.01 6.93
N LYS A 165 10.32 -18.30 7.04
CA LYS A 165 10.83 -19.68 7.01
C LYS A 165 10.29 -20.53 8.15
N ALA A 166 10.12 -19.94 9.35
CA ALA A 166 9.57 -20.66 10.49
C ALA A 166 8.06 -20.95 10.35
N GLN A 167 7.31 -20.07 9.67
CA GLN A 167 5.85 -20.14 9.57
C GLN A 167 5.35 -20.84 8.29
N CYS A 168 6.07 -20.70 7.17
CA CYS A 168 5.68 -21.21 5.86
C CYS A 168 6.61 -22.38 5.49
N LYS A 169 6.29 -23.56 6.02
CA LYS A 169 6.97 -24.81 5.63
C LYS A 169 6.54 -25.18 4.21
N GLU A 170 7.50 -25.52 3.36
CA GLU A 170 7.18 -26.01 2.02
C GLU A 170 6.47 -27.37 2.12
N PRO A 171 5.53 -27.67 1.22
CA PRO A 171 4.78 -28.92 1.25
C PRO A 171 5.64 -30.20 1.17
N ASP A 172 6.90 -30.08 0.78
CA ASP A 172 7.78 -31.22 0.50
C ASP A 172 8.64 -31.67 1.70
N GLU A 173 8.49 -31.06 2.89
CA GLU A 173 9.18 -31.52 4.13
C GLU A 173 8.30 -32.43 5.01
N LEU A 174 7.12 -32.86 4.52
CA LEU A 174 6.19 -33.71 5.29
C LEU A 174 6.23 -35.20 4.92
N GLU A 175 7.03 -35.62 3.94
CA GLU A 175 7.18 -37.04 3.58
C GLU A 175 8.64 -37.38 3.19
N GLU A 176 9.48 -37.66 4.18
CA GLU A 176 10.51 -38.72 4.14
C GLU A 176 10.81 -39.24 5.56
#